data_AF-A0A0E1WBY7-F1
#
_entry.id   AF-A0A0E1WBY7-F1
#
_cell.length_a   1.000
_cell.length_b   1.000
_cell.length_c   1.000
_cell.angle_alpha   90.00
_cell.angle_beta   90.00
_cell.angle_gamma   90.00
#
_symmetry.space_group_name_H-M   'P 1'
#
loop_
_entity.id
_entity.type
_entity.pdbx_description
1 polymer ?
#
loop_
_entity_poly.entity_id
_entity_poly.type
_entity_poly.pdbx_seq_one_letter_code
_entity_poly.pdbx_strand_id
1 'polypeptide(L)'
;MNAPDHCAAAAPDTHAAEGYNFAYLDEQTKRMIRRALLKAVAVPGYQVPFASREMPLPFGWGTGGIQVTAALIGRDDTLKVIDQGSDETTNAVNIRRFFARTAGVATTTKTAQATIIQTRHRVPETPLTERQILVYQVPMPEPLFRLEPRATECAKLHAHADYGLMRVKLYEDIVHHGSIATTYDYPVIVNGRYLSSPSPIPKFDNPKLHMNPALQLFGAGRERRIYAIAPYTPVASLDFDDHPFEVQRWDAACALCGSRESFLDEMIVDDHGTRRFVCSDSDYCSDRRGGAQARADGGGEGNGGGDGEMPAPLAAEQPLGETT
;
A
#
# COMPACT_ATOMS: atom_id res chain seq x y z
N MET A 1 -29.25 23.02 -26.52
CA MET A 1 -30.26 22.66 -25.50
C MET A 1 -29.65 21.56 -24.66
N ASN A 2 -29.05 21.96 -23.54
CA ASN A 2 -28.35 21.05 -22.62
C ASN A 2 -29.39 20.45 -21.66
N ALA A 3 -29.49 19.12 -21.64
CA ALA A 3 -30.15 18.42 -20.54
C ALA A 3 -29.09 18.17 -19.44
N PRO A 4 -29.41 18.43 -18.16
CA PRO A 4 -28.45 18.25 -17.09
C PRO A 4 -28.33 16.77 -16.72
N ASP A 5 -27.08 16.28 -16.67
CA ASP A 5 -26.74 15.00 -16.04
C ASP A 5 -26.96 15.09 -14.53
N HIS A 6 -28.12 14.62 -14.08
CA HIS A 6 -28.35 14.36 -12.67
C HIS A 6 -27.58 13.09 -12.28
N CYS A 7 -26.37 13.28 -11.75
CA CYS A 7 -25.63 12.24 -11.06
C CYS A 7 -26.35 11.95 -9.73
N ALA A 8 -27.37 11.09 -9.78
CA ALA A 8 -28.05 10.57 -8.60
C ALA A 8 -27.08 9.62 -7.87
N ALA A 9 -26.74 9.96 -6.63
CA ALA A 9 -26.05 9.07 -5.71
C ALA A 9 -26.88 7.77 -5.58
N ALA A 10 -26.33 6.65 -6.04
CA ALA A 10 -26.97 5.35 -5.86
C ALA A 10 -27.12 5.07 -4.36
N ALA A 11 -28.36 4.87 -3.93
CA ALA A 11 -28.67 4.43 -2.58
C ALA A 11 -27.96 3.10 -2.28
N PRO A 12 -27.53 2.85 -1.02
CA PRO A 12 -26.96 1.56 -0.67
C PRO A 12 -28.00 0.47 -0.87
N ASP A 13 -27.69 -0.53 -1.71
CA ASP A 13 -28.44 -1.78 -1.79
C ASP A 13 -28.47 -2.42 -0.39
N THR A 14 -29.54 -2.17 0.36
CA THR A 14 -29.72 -2.59 1.76
C THR A 14 -29.98 -4.09 1.93
N HIS A 15 -30.01 -4.86 0.85
CA HIS A 15 -30.04 -6.32 0.94
C HIS A 15 -28.60 -6.84 1.03
N ALA A 16 -28.02 -6.78 2.24
CA ALA A 16 -26.89 -7.64 2.57
C ALA A 16 -27.24 -9.06 2.11
N ALA A 17 -26.44 -9.63 1.20
CA ALA A 17 -26.81 -10.75 0.33
C ALA A 17 -27.68 -11.78 1.07
N GLU A 18 -28.99 -11.77 0.78
CA GLU A 18 -29.99 -12.62 1.44
C GLU A 18 -29.53 -14.08 1.39
N GLY A 19 -29.38 -14.70 2.56
CA GLY A 19 -28.95 -16.09 2.72
C GLY A 19 -27.49 -16.33 3.09
N TYR A 20 -26.62 -15.30 3.10
CA TYR A 20 -25.25 -15.42 3.61
C TYR A 20 -25.09 -14.85 5.03
N ASN A 21 -24.14 -15.39 5.79
CA ASN A 21 -23.74 -14.77 7.06
C ASN A 21 -23.08 -13.41 6.79
N PHE A 22 -23.09 -12.51 7.78
CA PHE A 22 -22.40 -11.23 7.69
C PHE A 22 -20.94 -11.42 7.25
N ALA A 23 -20.49 -10.68 6.24
CA ALA A 23 -19.15 -10.83 5.64
C ALA A 23 -18.85 -12.26 5.14
N TYR A 24 -19.88 -12.98 4.68
CA TYR A 24 -19.86 -14.31 4.04
C TYR A 24 -19.49 -15.49 4.94
N LEU A 25 -18.40 -15.41 5.71
CA LEU A 25 -17.91 -16.53 6.52
C LEU A 25 -18.83 -16.87 7.70
N ASP A 26 -18.96 -18.15 8.02
CA ASP A 26 -19.62 -18.60 9.24
C ASP A 26 -18.84 -18.20 10.52
N GLU A 27 -19.53 -18.18 11.66
CA GLU A 27 -18.94 -17.74 12.93
C GLU A 27 -17.87 -18.70 13.48
N GLN A 28 -17.90 -19.99 13.13
CA GLN A 28 -16.85 -20.93 13.53
C GLN A 28 -15.54 -20.61 12.81
N THR A 29 -15.61 -20.36 11.51
CA THR A 29 -14.48 -19.99 10.66
C THR A 29 -13.91 -18.66 11.11
N LYS A 30 -14.73 -17.63 11.34
CA LYS A 30 -14.28 -16.36 11.92
C LYS A 30 -13.61 -16.53 13.27
N ARG A 31 -14.20 -17.32 14.18
CA ARG A 31 -13.63 -17.57 15.51
C ARG A 31 -12.27 -18.27 15.43
N MET A 32 -12.08 -19.17 14.47
CA MET A 32 -10.79 -19.82 14.22
C MET A 32 -9.75 -18.84 13.69
N ILE A 33 -10.10 -18.02 12.69
CA ILE A 33 -9.22 -16.98 12.13
C ILE A 33 -8.82 -15.98 13.21
N ARG A 34 -9.77 -15.49 14.01
CA ARG A 34 -9.50 -14.57 15.14
C ARG A 34 -8.50 -15.14 16.15
N ARG A 35 -8.60 -16.43 16.48
CA ARG A 35 -7.60 -17.09 17.35
C ARG A 35 -6.22 -17.14 16.69
N ALA A 36 -6.14 -17.45 15.40
CA ALA A 36 -4.88 -17.46 14.66
C ALA A 36 -4.25 -16.05 14.60
N LEU A 37 -5.07 -15.02 14.37
CA LEU A 37 -4.64 -13.62 14.37
C LEU A 37 -4.07 -13.19 15.72
N LEU A 38 -4.74 -13.53 16.83
CA LEU A 38 -4.21 -13.25 18.17
C LEU A 38 -2.84 -13.92 18.41
N LYS A 39 -2.64 -15.14 17.90
CA LYS A 39 -1.33 -15.82 17.97
C LYS A 39 -0.29 -15.14 17.08
N ALA A 40 -0.68 -14.70 15.89
CA ALA A 40 0.19 -13.99 14.96
C ALA A 40 0.66 -12.65 15.52
N VAL A 41 -0.22 -11.90 16.19
CA VAL A 41 0.13 -10.64 16.87
C VAL A 41 1.05 -10.89 18.06
N ALA A 42 0.81 -11.95 18.83
CA ALA A 42 1.64 -12.30 19.98
C ALA A 42 3.04 -12.83 19.60
N VAL A 43 3.22 -13.31 18.37
CA VAL A 43 4.51 -13.80 17.84
C VAL A 43 4.79 -13.12 16.49
N PRO A 44 5.20 -11.83 16.49
CA PRO A 44 5.36 -11.05 15.27
C PRO A 44 6.28 -11.72 14.25
N GLY A 45 5.83 -11.79 13.00
CA GLY A 45 6.56 -12.42 11.88
C GLY A 45 6.46 -13.95 11.81
N TYR A 46 5.87 -14.63 12.80
CA TYR A 46 5.65 -16.08 12.73
C TYR A 46 4.43 -16.43 11.87
N GLN A 47 4.62 -17.39 10.97
CA GLN A 47 3.58 -17.91 10.08
C GLN A 47 2.66 -18.91 10.81
N VAL A 48 1.56 -18.42 11.38
CA VAL A 48 0.57 -19.24 12.07
C VAL A 48 -0.27 -20.04 11.07
N PRO A 49 -0.35 -21.38 11.18
CA PRO A 49 -1.24 -22.18 10.34
C PRO A 49 -2.71 -21.92 10.71
N PHE A 50 -3.57 -21.82 9.70
CA PHE A 50 -5.02 -21.69 9.90
C PHE A 50 -5.79 -22.55 8.89
N ALA A 51 -7.00 -22.96 9.24
CA ALA A 51 -7.84 -23.78 8.36
C ALA A 51 -8.58 -22.91 7.32
N SER A 52 -7.83 -22.46 6.31
CA SER A 52 -8.36 -21.68 5.18
C SER A 52 -9.54 -22.39 4.51
N ARG A 53 -10.54 -21.62 4.12
CA ARG A 53 -11.73 -22.08 3.38
C ARG A 53 -11.66 -21.63 1.93
N GLU A 54 -12.36 -22.37 1.08
CA GLU A 54 -12.64 -21.92 -0.27
C GLU A 54 -13.52 -20.67 -0.23
N MET A 55 -13.21 -19.73 -1.11
CA MET A 55 -13.89 -18.45 -1.23
C MET A 55 -14.50 -18.35 -2.64
N PRO A 56 -15.49 -17.45 -2.88
CA PRO A 56 -16.11 -17.27 -4.19
C PRO A 56 -15.20 -16.52 -5.19
N LEU A 57 -13.88 -16.71 -5.06
CA LEU A 57 -12.80 -16.19 -5.87
C LEU A 57 -11.72 -17.28 -5.97
N PRO A 58 -11.09 -17.47 -7.14
CA PRO A 58 -10.07 -18.50 -7.30
C PRO A 58 -8.88 -18.30 -6.35
N PHE A 59 -8.22 -19.39 -5.95
CA PHE A 59 -6.96 -19.28 -5.21
C PHE A 59 -5.95 -18.43 -5.99
N GLY A 60 -5.17 -17.61 -5.26
CA GLY A 60 -4.25 -16.64 -5.85
C GLY A 60 -4.83 -15.23 -6.04
N TRP A 61 -6.15 -15.07 -5.96
CA TRP A 61 -6.83 -13.77 -6.05
C TRP A 61 -7.11 -13.16 -4.67
N GLY A 62 -6.16 -13.31 -3.74
CA GLY A 62 -6.24 -12.65 -2.43
C GLY A 62 -7.14 -13.31 -1.38
N THR A 63 -7.52 -14.58 -1.56
CA THR A 63 -8.47 -15.29 -0.66
C THR A 63 -8.08 -15.29 0.82
N GLY A 64 -6.78 -15.23 1.13
CA GLY A 64 -6.31 -15.09 2.52
C GLY A 64 -6.63 -13.73 3.13
N GLY A 65 -6.35 -12.65 2.39
CA GLY A 65 -6.71 -11.28 2.81
C GLY A 65 -8.21 -11.12 2.99
N ILE A 66 -9.02 -11.68 2.08
CA ILE A 66 -10.49 -11.63 2.19
C ILE A 66 -10.97 -12.37 3.45
N GLN A 67 -10.42 -13.54 3.76
CA GLN A 67 -10.79 -14.26 4.98
C GLN A 67 -10.42 -13.50 6.25
N VAL A 68 -9.25 -12.85 6.28
CA VAL A 68 -8.83 -12.00 7.40
C VAL A 68 -9.76 -10.80 7.55
N THR A 69 -10.05 -10.06 6.47
CA THR A 69 -10.98 -8.94 6.47
C THR A 69 -12.37 -9.36 6.93
N ALA A 70 -12.91 -10.47 6.40
CA ALA A 70 -14.22 -11.00 6.78
C ALA A 70 -14.31 -11.41 8.27
N ALA A 71 -13.19 -11.80 8.88
CA ALA A 71 -13.14 -12.14 10.30
C ALA A 71 -13.03 -10.91 11.21
N LEU A 72 -12.55 -9.77 10.69
CA LEU A 72 -12.30 -8.56 11.47
C LEU A 72 -13.40 -7.52 11.33
N ILE A 73 -13.90 -7.33 10.12
CA ILE A 73 -14.77 -6.21 9.77
C ILE A 73 -16.05 -6.21 10.62
N GLY A 74 -16.39 -5.03 11.14
CA GLY A 74 -17.62 -4.70 11.84
C GLY A 74 -18.54 -3.84 10.97
N ARG A 75 -19.75 -3.56 11.48
CA ARG A 75 -20.76 -2.76 10.76
C ARG A 75 -20.37 -1.29 10.63
N ASP A 76 -19.61 -0.79 11.59
CA ASP A 76 -19.19 0.62 11.68
C ASP A 76 -17.84 0.87 10.99
N ASP A 77 -17.22 -0.17 10.42
CA ASP A 77 -15.96 -0.05 9.70
C ASP A 77 -16.15 0.63 8.35
N THR A 78 -15.12 1.36 7.94
CA THR A 78 -14.99 1.92 6.59
C THR A 78 -13.86 1.20 5.87
N LEU A 79 -14.20 0.43 4.84
CA LEU A 79 -13.27 -0.41 4.10
C LEU A 79 -12.68 0.32 2.88
N LYS A 80 -11.34 0.36 2.79
CA LYS A 80 -10.60 0.67 1.56
C LYS A 80 -9.98 -0.61 1.01
N VAL A 81 -10.02 -0.79 -0.31
CA VAL A 81 -9.39 -1.94 -0.99
C VAL A 81 -8.57 -1.45 -2.16
N ILE A 82 -7.29 -1.83 -2.20
CA ILE A 82 -6.35 -1.47 -3.27
C ILE A 82 -5.63 -2.70 -3.82
N ASP A 83 -5.34 -2.69 -5.13
CA ASP A 83 -4.41 -3.61 -5.81
C ASP A 83 -3.49 -2.75 -6.68
N GLN A 84 -2.18 -3.00 -6.63
CA GLN A 84 -1.17 -2.14 -7.28
C GLN A 84 -1.28 -0.66 -6.88
N GLY A 85 -1.76 -0.37 -5.66
CA GLY A 85 -1.93 1.01 -5.19
C GLY A 85 -3.20 1.72 -5.66
N SER A 86 -4.00 1.10 -6.52
CA SER A 86 -5.22 1.68 -7.06
C SER A 86 -6.48 0.98 -6.57
N ASP A 87 -7.49 1.80 -6.22
CA ASP A 87 -8.83 1.36 -5.83
C ASP A 87 -9.68 0.89 -7.04
N GLU A 88 -9.27 1.24 -8.26
CA GLU A 88 -10.06 1.04 -9.49
C GLU A 88 -9.61 -0.18 -10.31
N THR A 89 -8.64 -0.93 -9.80
CA THR A 89 -8.27 -2.21 -10.40
C THR A 89 -9.41 -3.22 -10.29
N THR A 90 -9.53 -4.11 -11.28
CA THR A 90 -10.61 -5.11 -11.35
C THR A 90 -10.72 -5.94 -10.06
N ASN A 91 -9.59 -6.35 -9.50
CA ASN A 91 -9.56 -7.13 -8.27
C ASN A 91 -10.00 -6.31 -7.04
N ALA A 92 -9.53 -5.07 -6.90
CA ALA A 92 -9.92 -4.20 -5.80
C ALA A 92 -11.42 -3.87 -5.83
N VAL A 93 -11.95 -3.54 -7.01
CA VAL A 93 -13.39 -3.28 -7.23
C VAL A 93 -14.21 -4.51 -6.87
N ASN A 94 -13.81 -5.71 -7.30
CA ASN A 94 -14.54 -6.95 -7.01
C ASN A 94 -14.56 -7.28 -5.52
N ILE A 95 -13.44 -7.14 -4.82
CA ILE A 95 -13.35 -7.38 -3.37
C ILE A 95 -14.16 -6.33 -2.59
N ARG A 96 -14.07 -5.05 -2.97
CA ARG A 96 -14.83 -3.96 -2.35
C ARG A 96 -16.34 -4.19 -2.53
N ARG A 97 -16.79 -4.52 -3.74
CA ARG A 97 -18.20 -4.88 -4.02
C ARG A 97 -18.65 -6.12 -3.27
N PHE A 98 -17.78 -7.12 -3.13
CA PHE A 98 -18.07 -8.32 -2.34
C PHE A 98 -18.38 -7.97 -0.88
N PHE A 99 -17.57 -7.13 -0.23
CA PHE A 99 -17.83 -6.70 1.15
C PHE A 99 -19.00 -5.73 1.27
N ALA A 100 -19.18 -4.80 0.32
CA ALA A 100 -20.36 -3.94 0.29
C ALA A 100 -21.65 -4.79 0.24
N ARG A 101 -21.67 -5.85 -0.59
CA ARG A 101 -22.82 -6.75 -0.71
C ARG A 101 -23.00 -7.70 0.48
N THR A 102 -21.94 -8.22 1.07
CA THR A 102 -22.02 -9.27 2.11
C THR A 102 -22.00 -8.73 3.54
N ALA A 103 -21.50 -7.51 3.74
CA ALA A 103 -21.38 -6.87 5.05
C ALA A 103 -22.16 -5.54 5.13
N GLY A 104 -22.51 -4.90 4.01
CA GLY A 104 -23.22 -3.63 4.02
C GLY A 104 -22.41 -2.49 4.65
N VAL A 105 -21.08 -2.58 4.62
CA VAL A 105 -20.15 -1.63 5.25
C VAL A 105 -19.91 -0.41 4.38
N ALA A 106 -19.57 0.71 5.01
CA ALA A 106 -19.09 1.87 4.29
C ALA A 106 -17.78 1.53 3.55
N THR A 107 -17.59 2.11 2.36
CA THR A 107 -16.35 1.97 1.60
C THR A 107 -15.80 3.33 1.23
N THR A 108 -14.49 3.46 1.15
CA THR A 108 -13.82 4.72 0.79
C THR A 108 -12.64 4.46 -0.12
N THR A 109 -12.30 5.46 -0.92
CA THR A 109 -11.01 5.53 -1.64
C THR A 109 -9.99 6.36 -0.87
N LYS A 110 -10.37 7.01 0.23
CA LYS A 110 -9.49 7.85 1.05
C LYS A 110 -8.79 7.05 2.13
N THR A 111 -7.46 7.00 2.07
CA THR A 111 -6.62 6.30 3.05
C THR A 111 -6.87 6.80 4.47
N ALA A 112 -7.00 8.13 4.66
CA ALA A 112 -7.23 8.73 5.97
C ALA A 112 -8.61 8.43 6.58
N GLN A 113 -9.59 7.98 5.78
CA GLN A 113 -10.95 7.68 6.26
C GLN A 113 -11.18 6.19 6.52
N ALA A 114 -10.28 5.32 6.06
CA ALA A 114 -10.43 3.88 6.20
C ALA A 114 -10.09 3.42 7.62
N THR A 115 -10.88 2.51 8.18
CA THR A 115 -10.53 1.77 9.42
C THR A 115 -9.84 0.45 9.08
N ILE A 116 -10.22 -0.18 7.97
CA ILE A 116 -9.56 -1.36 7.42
C ILE A 116 -9.15 -1.07 5.98
N ILE A 117 -7.88 -1.35 5.67
CA ILE A 117 -7.34 -1.25 4.32
C ILE A 117 -6.92 -2.65 3.90
N GLN A 118 -7.56 -3.23 2.90
CA GLN A 118 -7.11 -4.48 2.29
C GLN A 118 -6.25 -4.16 1.07
N THR A 119 -5.00 -4.59 1.07
CA THR A 119 -4.02 -4.25 0.03
C THR A 119 -3.43 -5.47 -0.66
N ARG A 120 -3.11 -5.30 -1.94
CA ARG A 120 -2.23 -6.17 -2.71
C ARG A 120 -1.11 -5.33 -3.33
N HIS A 121 0.13 -5.72 -2.99
CA HIS A 121 1.39 -5.22 -3.54
C HIS A 121 1.78 -3.76 -3.23
N ARG A 122 1.03 -3.02 -2.42
CA ARG A 122 1.41 -1.65 -2.05
C ARG A 122 1.11 -1.33 -0.59
N VAL A 123 1.91 -0.46 0.00
CA VAL A 123 1.55 0.28 1.22
C VAL A 123 1.23 1.72 0.80
N PRO A 124 0.09 2.30 1.23
CA PRO A 124 -0.25 3.68 0.90
C PRO A 124 0.90 4.66 1.17
N GLU A 125 0.99 5.72 0.38
CA GLU A 125 1.97 6.79 0.62
C GLU A 125 1.56 7.63 1.84
N THR A 126 0.26 7.80 2.04
CA THR A 126 -0.30 8.48 3.21
C THR A 126 0.04 7.70 4.49
N PRO A 127 0.68 8.34 5.49
CA PRO A 127 0.99 7.68 6.76
C PRO A 127 -0.25 7.13 7.46
N LEU A 128 -0.13 5.90 7.96
CA LEU A 128 -1.21 5.22 8.66
C LEU A 128 -1.29 5.67 10.13
N THR A 129 -2.38 5.33 10.81
CA THR A 129 -2.61 5.67 12.23
C THR A 129 -3.00 4.45 13.06
N GLU A 130 -2.98 4.56 14.39
CA GLU A 130 -3.35 3.49 15.34
C GLU A 130 -4.79 2.98 15.18
N ARG A 131 -5.66 3.77 14.54
CA ARG A 131 -7.06 3.41 14.30
C ARG A 131 -7.24 2.48 13.10
N GLN A 132 -6.16 2.19 12.38
CA GLN A 132 -6.20 1.49 11.10
C GLN A 132 -5.60 0.09 11.19
N ILE A 133 -6.18 -0.82 10.42
CA ILE A 133 -5.68 -2.17 10.20
C ILE A 133 -5.37 -2.34 8.71
N LEU A 134 -4.14 -2.71 8.39
CA LEU A 134 -3.70 -3.01 7.03
C LEU A 134 -3.65 -4.53 6.81
N VAL A 135 -4.44 -5.03 5.88
CA VAL A 135 -4.58 -6.46 5.55
C VAL A 135 -3.94 -6.77 4.20
N TYR A 136 -2.80 -7.45 4.21
CA TYR A 136 -2.02 -7.82 3.03
C TYR A 136 -2.48 -9.14 2.41
N GLN A 137 -2.63 -9.14 1.10
CA GLN A 137 -2.83 -10.35 0.30
C GLN A 137 -1.48 -11.00 -0.01
N VAL A 138 -1.28 -12.22 0.49
CA VAL A 138 0.02 -12.90 0.38
C VAL A 138 -0.10 -14.17 -0.47
N PRO A 139 0.60 -14.26 -1.62
CA PRO A 139 0.60 -15.45 -2.45
C PRO A 139 1.53 -16.55 -1.94
N MET A 140 2.66 -16.16 -1.33
CA MET A 140 3.68 -17.04 -0.76
C MET A 140 4.18 -16.41 0.55
N PRO A 141 3.90 -16.99 1.73
CA PRO A 141 4.26 -16.41 3.02
C PRO A 141 5.66 -16.80 3.50
N GLU A 142 6.26 -17.82 2.90
CA GLU A 142 7.53 -18.41 3.32
C GLU A 142 8.69 -17.69 2.61
N PRO A 143 9.48 -16.84 3.29
CA PRO A 143 10.58 -16.11 2.66
C PRO A 143 11.68 -17.03 2.12
N LEU A 144 11.83 -18.25 2.66
CA LEU A 144 12.87 -19.20 2.24
C LEU A 144 12.44 -20.10 1.09
N PHE A 145 11.21 -20.00 0.57
CA PHE A 145 10.62 -21.03 -0.30
C PHE A 145 11.40 -21.31 -1.60
N ARG A 146 12.14 -20.31 -2.12
CA ARG A 146 12.97 -20.47 -3.33
C ARG A 146 14.29 -21.19 -3.07
N LEU A 147 14.74 -21.17 -1.81
CA LEU A 147 15.99 -21.76 -1.35
C LEU A 147 15.74 -23.16 -0.76
N GLU A 148 14.69 -23.29 0.03
CA GLU A 148 14.21 -24.56 0.59
C GLU A 148 12.71 -24.69 0.31
N PRO A 149 12.29 -25.54 -0.65
CA PRO A 149 10.88 -25.70 -1.00
C PRO A 149 10.09 -26.53 0.02
N ARG A 150 10.74 -27.26 0.93
CA ARG A 150 10.07 -28.13 1.90
C ARG A 150 9.67 -27.35 3.15
N ALA A 151 8.36 -27.18 3.32
CA ALA A 151 7.79 -26.50 4.50
C ALA A 151 8.25 -27.11 5.85
N THR A 152 8.55 -28.41 5.90
CA THR A 152 9.06 -29.07 7.13
C THR A 152 10.47 -28.61 7.48
N GLU A 153 11.32 -28.35 6.50
CA GLU A 153 12.68 -27.85 6.73
C GLU A 153 12.65 -26.34 7.03
N CYS A 154 11.86 -25.55 6.31
CA CYS A 154 11.66 -24.13 6.64
C CYS A 154 11.16 -23.96 8.07
N ALA A 155 10.25 -24.82 8.55
CA ALA A 155 9.79 -24.78 9.94
C ALA A 155 10.93 -24.99 10.95
N LYS A 156 11.90 -25.87 10.66
CA LYS A 156 13.10 -26.05 11.50
C LYS A 156 14.01 -24.83 11.46
N LEU A 157 14.26 -24.27 10.28
CA LEU A 157 15.04 -23.04 10.10
C LEU A 157 14.43 -21.89 10.90
N HIS A 158 13.10 -21.70 10.79
CA HIS A 158 12.39 -20.73 11.61
C HIS A 158 12.43 -21.06 13.10
N ALA A 159 12.37 -22.33 13.51
CA ALA A 159 12.45 -22.70 14.92
C ALA A 159 13.83 -22.36 15.53
N HIS A 160 14.91 -22.62 14.79
CA HIS A 160 16.29 -22.37 15.21
C HIS A 160 16.81 -20.96 14.91
N ALA A 161 16.01 -20.12 14.25
CA ALA A 161 16.43 -18.81 13.74
C ALA A 161 17.67 -18.90 12.82
N ASP A 162 17.76 -19.99 12.04
CA ASP A 162 18.83 -20.21 11.08
C ASP A 162 18.44 -19.59 9.72
N TYR A 163 18.87 -18.33 9.54
CA TYR A 163 18.59 -17.55 8.33
C TYR A 163 19.84 -17.29 7.48
N GLY A 164 20.92 -18.04 7.72
CA GLY A 164 22.17 -17.92 6.97
C GLY A 164 21.96 -18.09 5.47
N LEU A 165 21.07 -19.01 5.08
CA LEU A 165 20.73 -19.30 3.69
C LEU A 165 20.25 -18.06 2.91
N MET A 166 19.43 -17.21 3.56
CA MET A 166 18.95 -15.98 2.94
C MET A 166 20.07 -14.95 2.77
N ARG A 167 20.99 -14.84 3.75
CA ARG A 167 22.16 -13.96 3.62
C ARG A 167 23.06 -14.41 2.48
N VAL A 168 23.32 -15.71 2.34
CA VAL A 168 24.12 -16.24 1.23
C VAL A 168 23.49 -15.87 -0.12
N LYS A 169 22.18 -16.08 -0.28
CA LYS A 169 21.45 -15.68 -1.50
C LYS A 169 21.62 -14.20 -1.84
N LEU A 170 21.46 -13.31 -0.85
CA LEU A 170 21.57 -11.87 -1.10
C LEU A 170 23.01 -11.48 -1.50
N TYR A 171 24.01 -12.15 -0.93
CA TYR A 171 25.41 -11.91 -1.28
C TYR A 171 25.76 -12.46 -2.68
N GLU A 172 25.18 -13.60 -3.08
CA GLU A 172 25.30 -14.12 -4.45
C GLU A 172 24.77 -13.12 -5.49
N ASP A 173 23.63 -12.46 -5.23
CA ASP A 173 23.13 -11.40 -6.11
C ASP A 173 24.14 -10.26 -6.26
N ILE A 174 24.76 -9.82 -5.15
CA ILE A 174 25.76 -8.75 -5.14
C ILE A 174 26.97 -9.14 -5.98
N VAL A 175 27.49 -10.36 -5.82
CA VAL A 175 28.64 -10.85 -6.58
C VAL A 175 28.33 -10.95 -8.08
N HIS A 176 27.12 -11.37 -8.46
CA HIS A 176 26.74 -11.54 -9.86
C HIS A 176 26.32 -10.26 -10.57
N HIS A 177 25.69 -9.32 -9.85
CA HIS A 177 25.02 -8.16 -10.45
C HIS A 177 25.49 -6.81 -9.89
N GLY A 178 26.43 -6.80 -8.94
CA GLY A 178 26.88 -5.60 -8.22
C GLY A 178 25.82 -4.99 -7.31
N SER A 179 24.64 -5.60 -7.21
CA SER A 179 23.51 -5.13 -6.40
C SER A 179 22.55 -6.29 -6.12
N ILE A 180 21.73 -6.15 -5.09
CA ILE A 180 20.72 -7.15 -4.75
C ILE A 180 19.59 -7.11 -5.79
N ALA A 181 19.35 -8.25 -6.45
CA ALA A 181 18.40 -8.36 -7.56
C ALA A 181 16.93 -8.38 -7.10
N THR A 182 16.66 -8.66 -5.83
CA THR A 182 15.30 -8.68 -5.28
C THR A 182 14.69 -7.27 -5.24
N THR A 183 13.67 -7.02 -6.07
CA THR A 183 13.01 -5.70 -6.19
C THR A 183 11.66 -5.58 -5.44
N TYR A 184 11.01 -6.70 -5.15
CA TYR A 184 9.76 -6.84 -4.41
C TYR A 184 9.81 -8.06 -3.50
N ASP A 185 8.88 -8.18 -2.54
CA ASP A 185 8.86 -9.25 -1.53
C ASP A 185 10.22 -9.39 -0.82
N TYR A 186 10.82 -8.23 -0.51
CA TYR A 186 12.18 -8.17 0.00
C TYR A 186 12.20 -8.61 1.47
N PRO A 187 13.00 -9.63 1.84
CA PRO A 187 12.93 -10.23 3.17
C PRO A 187 13.25 -9.24 4.30
N VAL A 188 12.45 -9.30 5.36
CA VAL A 188 12.61 -8.46 6.55
C VAL A 188 12.79 -9.31 7.81
N ILE A 189 13.54 -8.78 8.78
CA ILE A 189 13.56 -9.27 10.16
C ILE A 189 12.54 -8.48 10.98
N VAL A 190 11.54 -9.17 11.50
CA VAL A 190 10.50 -8.61 12.37
C VAL A 190 10.87 -8.84 13.82
N ASN A 191 10.80 -7.75 14.61
CA ASN A 191 11.06 -7.74 16.05
C ASN A 191 12.42 -8.36 16.43
N GLY A 192 13.45 -8.14 15.60
CA GLY A 192 14.79 -8.69 15.81
C GLY A 192 14.88 -10.22 15.78
N ARG A 193 13.82 -10.91 15.33
CA ARG A 193 13.72 -12.37 15.43
C ARG A 193 13.30 -13.01 14.12
N TYR A 194 12.04 -12.88 13.70
CA TYR A 194 11.52 -13.70 12.61
C TYR A 194 11.92 -13.10 11.26
N LEU A 195 12.56 -13.90 10.41
CA LEU A 195 12.59 -13.64 8.97
C LEU A 195 11.17 -13.77 8.43
N SER A 196 10.70 -12.77 7.70
CA SER A 196 9.34 -12.72 7.17
C SER A 196 9.32 -12.17 5.75
N SER A 197 8.37 -12.68 4.95
CA SER A 197 7.97 -12.06 3.68
C SER A 197 7.03 -10.88 3.99
N PRO A 198 7.32 -9.65 3.53
CA PRO A 198 6.41 -8.52 3.69
C PRO A 198 5.26 -8.52 2.68
N SER A 199 4.95 -9.67 2.06
CA SER A 199 4.15 -9.80 0.83
C SER A 199 4.84 -9.17 -0.39
N PRO A 200 4.29 -9.33 -1.62
CA PRO A 200 4.89 -8.77 -2.84
C PRO A 200 4.74 -7.24 -2.97
N ILE A 201 4.97 -6.50 -1.89
CA ILE A 201 5.20 -5.06 -1.95
C ILE A 201 6.59 -4.79 -2.56
N PRO A 202 6.77 -3.67 -3.27
CA PRO A 202 8.09 -3.26 -3.71
C PRO A 202 8.98 -2.99 -2.49
N LYS A 203 10.30 -3.22 -2.60
CA LYS A 203 11.24 -2.89 -1.52
C LYS A 203 11.14 -1.41 -1.08
N PHE A 204 10.71 -0.53 -1.99
CA PHE A 204 10.32 0.86 -1.68
C PHE A 204 9.38 1.00 -0.49
N ASP A 205 8.43 0.07 -0.31
CA ASP A 205 7.44 0.12 0.75
C ASP A 205 7.94 -0.51 2.07
N ASN A 206 9.05 -1.26 2.09
CA ASN A 206 9.58 -1.90 3.31
C ASN A 206 9.81 -0.93 4.47
N PRO A 207 10.42 0.27 4.27
CA PRO A 207 10.62 1.23 5.35
C PRO A 207 9.31 1.66 6.04
N LYS A 208 8.17 1.62 5.33
CA LYS A 208 6.86 1.98 5.89
C LYS A 208 6.34 0.94 6.89
N LEU A 209 6.91 -0.26 6.93
CA LEU A 209 6.53 -1.31 7.89
C LEU A 209 7.16 -1.06 9.27
N HIS A 210 8.31 -0.36 9.31
CA HIS A 210 9.10 -0.11 10.51
C HIS A 210 8.39 0.86 11.44
N MET A 211 8.16 0.46 12.70
CA MET A 211 7.52 1.28 13.73
C MET A 211 6.17 1.88 13.29
N ASN A 212 5.47 1.21 12.37
CA ASN A 212 4.19 1.66 11.85
C ASN A 212 3.14 1.65 12.97
N PRO A 213 2.33 2.71 13.13
CA PRO A 213 1.29 2.75 14.17
C PRO A 213 0.08 1.84 13.87
N ALA A 214 -0.16 1.46 12.62
CA ALA A 214 -1.26 0.58 12.24
C ALA A 214 -0.93 -0.89 12.48
N LEU A 215 -1.95 -1.69 12.79
CA LEU A 215 -1.82 -3.15 12.87
C LEU A 215 -1.72 -3.72 11.45
N GLN A 216 -0.68 -4.53 11.21
CA GLN A 216 -0.41 -5.11 9.89
C GLN A 216 -0.66 -6.62 9.93
N LEU A 217 -1.57 -7.12 9.10
CA LEU A 217 -2.01 -8.51 9.07
C LEU A 217 -1.83 -9.10 7.69
N PHE A 218 -1.26 -10.29 7.61
CA PHE A 218 -0.88 -10.92 6.35
C PHE A 218 -1.62 -12.23 6.17
N GLY A 219 -2.39 -12.34 5.07
CA GLY A 219 -3.24 -13.50 4.81
C GLY A 219 -2.82 -14.28 3.56
N ALA A 220 -2.28 -15.49 3.75
CA ALA A 220 -1.96 -16.44 2.68
C ALA A 220 -2.97 -17.59 2.64
N GLY A 221 -4.02 -17.43 1.82
CA GLY A 221 -5.16 -18.36 1.78
C GLY A 221 -4.81 -19.72 1.21
N ARG A 222 -4.04 -19.77 0.12
CA ARG A 222 -3.61 -21.02 -0.54
C ARG A 222 -2.63 -21.81 0.33
N GLU A 223 -1.66 -21.11 0.92
CA GLU A 223 -0.62 -21.70 1.78
C GLU A 223 -1.09 -21.92 3.23
N ARG A 224 -2.32 -21.49 3.55
CA ARG A 224 -2.96 -21.67 4.86
C ARG A 224 -2.11 -21.08 5.99
N ARG A 225 -1.59 -19.86 5.80
CA ARG A 225 -0.83 -19.11 6.81
C ARG A 225 -1.40 -17.73 7.04
N ILE A 226 -1.32 -17.28 8.29
CA ILE A 226 -1.56 -15.90 8.72
C ILE A 226 -0.39 -15.47 9.59
N TYR A 227 0.08 -14.25 9.42
CA TYR A 227 1.09 -13.65 10.28
C TYR A 227 0.79 -12.16 10.47
N ALA A 228 1.49 -11.52 11.41
CA ALA A 228 1.23 -10.14 11.75
C ALA A 228 2.52 -9.40 12.11
N ILE A 229 2.46 -8.08 11.98
CA ILE A 229 3.40 -7.14 12.57
C ILE A 229 2.54 -6.20 13.44
N ALA A 230 2.78 -6.24 14.74
CA ALA A 230 2.05 -5.40 15.68
C ALA A 230 2.45 -3.91 15.50
N PRO A 231 1.59 -2.96 15.91
CA PRO A 231 1.96 -1.55 15.95
C PRO A 231 3.30 -1.33 16.65
N TYR A 232 4.08 -0.35 16.17
CA TYR A 232 5.35 0.05 16.78
C TYR A 232 6.36 -1.10 16.94
N THR A 233 6.33 -2.07 16.02
CA THR A 233 7.31 -3.17 15.99
C THR A 233 8.50 -2.79 15.09
N PRO A 234 9.75 -3.03 15.53
CA PRO A 234 10.91 -2.88 14.67
C PRO A 234 10.85 -3.86 13.49
N VAL A 235 10.95 -3.35 12.28
CA VAL A 235 11.08 -4.13 11.03
C VAL A 235 12.32 -3.65 10.31
N ALA A 236 13.24 -4.53 9.97
CA ALA A 236 14.46 -4.20 9.24
C ALA A 236 14.57 -5.06 7.99
N SER A 237 14.76 -4.45 6.83
CA SER A 237 15.17 -5.19 5.62
C SER A 237 16.52 -5.84 5.85
N LEU A 238 16.72 -7.06 5.35
CA LEU A 238 18.06 -7.64 5.35
C LEU A 238 19.01 -6.83 4.49
N ASP A 239 20.23 -6.60 4.97
CA ASP A 239 21.31 -5.95 4.21
C ASP A 239 22.67 -6.37 4.79
N PHE A 240 23.72 -5.72 4.31
CA PHE A 240 25.09 -5.88 4.77
C PHE A 240 25.69 -4.50 5.08
N ASP A 241 26.68 -4.45 5.97
CA ASP A 241 27.33 -3.19 6.36
C ASP A 241 27.99 -2.48 5.15
N ASP A 242 28.49 -3.26 4.18
CA ASP A 242 29.11 -2.78 2.95
C ASP A 242 28.12 -2.60 1.79
N HIS A 243 26.89 -3.13 1.92
CA HIS A 243 25.82 -3.04 0.94
C HIS A 243 24.48 -2.75 1.65
N PRO A 244 24.26 -1.48 2.08
CA PRO A 244 23.09 -1.11 2.85
C PRO A 244 21.81 -1.22 2.00
N PHE A 245 20.66 -1.36 2.68
CA PHE A 245 19.38 -1.41 2.00
C PHE A 245 19.04 -0.10 1.25
N GLU A 246 18.75 -0.23 -0.05
CA GLU A 246 18.34 0.91 -0.89
C GLU A 246 16.95 0.69 -1.52
N VAL A 247 16.13 1.74 -1.52
CA VAL A 247 14.82 1.79 -2.19
C VAL A 247 14.93 2.23 -3.64
N GLN A 248 13.92 1.92 -4.46
CA GLN A 248 13.83 2.43 -5.82
C GLN A 248 13.81 3.97 -5.86
N ARG A 249 14.44 4.53 -6.89
CA ARG A 249 14.42 5.97 -7.21
C ARG A 249 14.14 6.14 -8.69
N TRP A 250 13.47 7.25 -9.04
CA TRP A 250 13.19 7.65 -10.40
C TRP A 250 13.72 9.08 -10.61
N ASP A 251 14.30 9.36 -11.77
CA ASP A 251 14.66 10.73 -12.16
C ASP A 251 13.40 11.57 -12.49
N ALA A 252 12.35 10.88 -12.92
CA ALA A 252 11.06 11.45 -13.26
C ALA A 252 10.22 11.79 -12.03
N ALA A 253 9.39 12.82 -12.16
CA ALA A 253 8.28 13.07 -11.25
C ALA A 253 6.99 12.49 -11.82
N CYS A 254 5.98 12.27 -10.98
CA CYS A 254 4.64 11.91 -11.43
C CYS A 254 4.11 12.95 -12.44
N ALA A 255 3.75 12.50 -13.64
CA ALA A 255 3.22 13.35 -14.70
C ALA A 255 1.86 14.00 -14.38
N LEU A 256 1.17 13.55 -13.32
CA LEU A 256 -0.15 14.04 -12.92
C LEU A 256 -0.10 15.03 -11.74
N CYS A 257 0.66 14.71 -10.68
CA CYS A 257 0.71 15.51 -9.46
C CYS A 257 2.09 16.08 -9.12
N GLY A 258 3.12 15.79 -9.93
CA GLY A 258 4.48 16.27 -9.74
C GLY A 258 5.25 15.64 -8.56
N SER A 259 4.70 14.61 -7.91
CA SER A 259 5.39 13.93 -6.79
C SER A 259 6.69 13.26 -7.25
N ARG A 260 7.77 13.46 -6.48
CA ARG A 260 9.05 12.75 -6.60
C ARG A 260 9.29 11.74 -5.46
N GLU A 261 8.33 11.63 -4.54
CA GLU A 261 8.46 10.87 -3.28
C GLU A 261 7.61 9.61 -3.26
N SER A 262 6.78 9.38 -4.29
CA SER A 262 5.87 8.24 -4.39
C SER A 262 6.46 7.15 -5.27
N PHE A 263 6.02 5.91 -5.06
CA PHE A 263 6.28 4.83 -6.02
C PHE A 263 5.61 5.15 -7.36
N LEU A 264 6.36 5.05 -8.47
CA LEU A 264 5.87 5.39 -9.80
C LEU A 264 5.65 4.14 -10.67
N ASP A 265 4.47 4.07 -11.28
CA ASP A 265 4.17 3.14 -12.35
C ASP A 265 4.63 3.72 -13.70
N GLU A 266 5.24 2.87 -14.51
CA GLU A 266 5.63 3.19 -15.89
C GLU A 266 4.49 2.85 -16.86
N MET A 267 4.00 3.86 -17.56
CA MET A 267 2.97 3.71 -18.59
C MET A 267 3.56 3.98 -19.98
N ILE A 268 3.33 3.06 -20.91
CA ILE A 268 3.60 3.28 -22.33
C ILE A 268 2.40 4.02 -22.91
N VAL A 269 2.62 5.23 -23.45
CA VAL A 269 1.53 6.14 -23.88
C VAL A 269 1.34 6.20 -25.39
N ASP A 270 2.25 5.64 -26.17
CA ASP A 270 2.12 5.51 -27.61
C ASP A 270 2.86 4.27 -28.14
N ASP A 271 2.58 3.93 -29.39
CA ASP A 271 3.22 2.81 -30.11
C ASP A 271 4.69 3.09 -30.45
N HIS A 272 5.15 4.32 -30.22
CA HIS A 272 6.55 4.73 -30.41
C HIS A 272 7.40 4.51 -29.14
N GLY A 273 6.80 4.02 -28.05
CA GLY A 273 7.50 3.68 -26.81
C GLY A 273 7.72 4.87 -25.88
N THR A 274 6.99 5.97 -26.04
CA THR A 274 7.00 7.08 -25.07
C THR A 274 6.49 6.59 -23.73
N ARG A 275 7.26 6.90 -22.68
CA ARG A 275 6.98 6.48 -21.31
C ARG A 275 6.50 7.67 -20.50
N ARG A 276 5.50 7.45 -19.66
CA ARG A 276 5.10 8.39 -18.60
C ARG A 276 5.11 7.68 -17.26
N PHE A 277 5.59 8.39 -16.25
CA PHE A 277 5.62 7.89 -14.88
C PHE A 277 4.49 8.54 -14.08
N VAL A 278 3.68 7.73 -13.42
CA VAL A 278 2.54 8.20 -12.62
C VAL A 278 2.57 7.57 -11.23
N CYS A 279 2.02 8.23 -10.22
CA CYS A 279 1.92 7.63 -8.89
C CYS A 279 1.10 6.35 -8.97
N SER A 280 1.64 5.29 -8.39
CA SER A 280 0.92 4.02 -8.23
C SER A 280 -0.20 4.13 -7.19
N ASP A 281 -0.01 4.95 -6.13
CA ASP A 281 -1.08 5.29 -5.19
C ASP A 281 -2.00 6.37 -5.79
N SER A 282 -3.20 5.94 -6.23
CA SER A 282 -4.17 6.81 -6.90
C SER A 282 -4.84 7.82 -5.96
N ASP A 283 -4.99 7.48 -4.68
CA ASP A 283 -5.59 8.35 -3.67
C ASP A 283 -4.63 9.49 -3.36
N TYR A 284 -3.39 9.17 -3.02
CA TYR A 284 -2.32 10.15 -2.79
C TYR A 284 -2.14 11.10 -3.97
N CYS A 285 -2.13 10.56 -5.19
CA CYS A 285 -2.02 11.37 -6.41
C CYS A 285 -3.18 12.37 -6.57
N SER A 286 -4.39 11.94 -6.23
CA SER A 286 -5.59 12.77 -6.36
C SER A 286 -5.65 13.86 -5.28
N ASP A 287 -5.26 13.56 -4.04
CA ASP A 287 -5.17 14.55 -2.97
C ASP A 287 -4.14 15.64 -3.30
N ARG A 288 -2.98 15.26 -3.86
CA ARG A 288 -1.97 16.23 -4.28
C ARG A 288 -2.42 17.12 -5.42
N ARG A 289 -3.18 16.58 -6.38
CA ARG A 289 -3.79 17.40 -7.45
C ARG A 289 -4.81 18.39 -6.89
N GLY A 290 -5.71 17.92 -6.00
CA GLY A 290 -6.68 18.79 -5.34
C GLY A 290 -6.03 19.91 -4.52
N GLY A 291 -4.95 19.59 -3.80
CA GLY A 291 -4.16 20.59 -3.05
C GLY A 291 -3.36 21.55 -3.93
N ALA A 292 -2.89 21.10 -5.10
CA ALA A 292 -2.21 21.96 -6.07
C ALA A 292 -3.20 22.93 -6.76
N GLN A 293 -4.41 22.47 -7.09
CA GLN A 293 -5.48 23.31 -7.64
C GLN A 293 -5.92 24.36 -6.62
N ALA A 294 -6.13 23.99 -5.36
CA ALA A 294 -6.52 24.92 -4.29
C ALA A 294 -5.44 25.96 -3.96
N ARG A 295 -4.16 25.63 -4.14
CA ARG A 295 -3.05 26.60 -4.00
C ARG A 295 -2.91 27.54 -5.20
N ALA A 296 -3.34 27.10 -6.39
CA ALA A 296 -3.41 27.96 -7.57
C ALA A 296 -4.60 28.93 -7.48
N ASP A 297 -5.75 28.47 -6.96
CA ASP A 297 -6.96 29.29 -6.82
C ASP A 297 -6.94 30.19 -5.57
N GLY A 298 -6.18 29.85 -4.53
CA GLY A 298 -5.99 30.66 -3.31
C GLY A 298 -4.92 31.76 -3.40
N GLY A 299 -4.28 31.93 -4.56
CA GLY A 299 -3.25 32.94 -4.81
C GLY A 299 -3.76 34.24 -5.43
N GLY A 300 -5.08 34.40 -5.60
CA GLY A 300 -5.65 35.49 -6.38
C GLY A 300 -6.94 36.06 -5.81
N GLU A 301 -6.96 36.50 -4.55
CA GLU A 301 -8.01 37.41 -4.07
C GLU A 301 -7.49 38.29 -2.93
N GLY A 302 -7.09 39.51 -3.31
CA GLY A 302 -6.68 40.60 -2.43
C GLY A 302 -6.81 41.94 -3.16
N ASN A 303 -8.03 42.29 -3.55
CA ASN A 303 -8.43 43.61 -4.07
C ASN A 303 -9.16 44.32 -2.90
N GLY A 304 -9.02 45.60 -2.54
CA GLY A 304 -8.31 46.79 -3.02
C GLY A 304 -8.97 48.00 -2.29
N GLY A 305 -8.27 49.14 -2.14
CA GLY A 305 -8.88 50.45 -1.87
C GLY A 305 -8.17 51.36 -0.84
N GLY A 306 -7.59 52.47 -1.31
CA GLY A 306 -7.19 53.61 -0.45
C GLY A 306 -6.09 54.53 -1.01
N ASP A 307 -6.45 55.34 -2.01
CA ASP A 307 -6.03 56.73 -2.33
C ASP A 307 -4.55 57.19 -2.29
N GLY A 308 -4.13 57.85 -3.38
CA GLY A 308 -3.28 59.07 -3.28
C GLY A 308 -1.98 59.11 -4.10
N GLU A 309 -2.00 59.99 -5.12
CA GLU A 309 -0.86 60.70 -5.73
C GLU A 309 0.12 59.99 -6.67
N MET A 310 0.07 60.41 -7.95
CA MET A 310 1.14 60.25 -8.94
C MET A 310 2.25 61.29 -8.73
N PRO A 311 3.48 60.97 -9.19
CA PRO A 311 4.18 61.94 -10.01
C PRO A 311 4.72 61.39 -11.34
N ALA A 312 5.03 62.36 -12.20
CA ALA A 312 5.23 62.34 -13.64
C ALA A 312 6.53 61.66 -14.14
N PRO A 313 6.66 61.40 -15.47
CA PRO A 313 7.81 60.70 -16.04
C PRO A 313 8.93 61.68 -16.40
N LEU A 314 10.19 61.28 -16.20
CA LEU A 314 11.36 62.02 -16.67
C LEU A 314 12.26 61.16 -17.55
N ALA A 315 12.28 61.62 -18.81
CA ALA A 315 13.17 61.48 -19.95
C ALA A 315 14.51 60.73 -19.79
N ALA A 316 14.82 60.02 -20.88
CA ALA A 316 16.14 59.53 -21.26
C ALA A 316 17.06 60.69 -21.68
N GLU A 317 18.33 60.64 -21.25
CA GLU A 317 19.44 61.27 -21.95
C GLU A 317 20.64 60.30 -21.99
N GLN A 318 21.28 60.29 -23.16
CA GLN A 318 22.44 59.49 -23.55
C GLN A 318 23.70 60.41 -23.60
N PRO A 319 24.91 59.91 -23.92
CA PRO A 319 26.13 60.11 -23.13
C PRO A 319 27.12 61.14 -23.75
N LEU A 320 28.23 61.40 -23.05
CA LEU A 320 29.57 61.90 -23.47
C LEU A 320 30.26 62.41 -22.18
N GLY A 321 31.54 62.23 -21.84
CA GLY A 321 32.76 61.81 -22.52
C GLY A 321 33.91 62.62 -21.88
N GLU A 322 35.04 61.98 -21.56
CA GLU A 322 36.40 62.56 -21.33
C GLU A 322 36.60 63.49 -20.11
N THR A 323 37.71 63.58 -19.39
CA THR A 323 39.13 63.20 -19.56
C THR A 323 39.82 63.24 -18.18
N THR A 324 40.67 62.26 -17.87
CA THR A 324 42.12 62.33 -17.52
C THR A 324 42.58 60.97 -17.01
#